data_AF-A0A2P4XW28-F1
#
_entry.id   AF-A0A2P4XW28-F1
#
_cell.length_a   1.000
_cell.length_b   1.000
_cell.length_c   1.000
_cell.angle_alpha   90.00
_cell.angle_beta   90.00
_cell.angle_gamma   90.00
#
_symmetry.space_group_name_H-M   'P 1'
#
loop_
_entity.id
_entity.type
_entity.pdbx_description
1 polymer ?
#
loop_
_entity_poly.entity_id
_entity_poly.type
_entity_poly.pdbx_seq_one_letter_code
_entity_poly.pdbx_strand_id
1 'polypeptide(L)'
;MKLFLDGGFVLNTTAPDYRDRVLDLGKRAEEAVVSFLSERKITSRGAGNVLKHLRSLHRSGILNAKIERYQRLTQTPVIKDPAPGYTQDVLEVINRPGFNQ
;
A
#
# COMPACT_ATOMS: atom_id res chain seq x y z
N MET A 1 -1.13 0.96 4.37
CA MET A 1 -1.88 0.01 3.51
C MET A 1 -2.27 0.56 2.13
N LYS A 2 -2.11 1.87 1.85
CA LYS A 2 -2.46 2.46 0.54
C LYS A 2 -1.76 1.80 -0.67
N LEU A 3 -0.57 1.24 -0.43
CA LEU A 3 0.20 0.41 -1.36
C LEU A 3 -0.59 -0.75 -2.01
N PHE A 4 -1.57 -1.30 -1.30
CA PHE A 4 -2.34 -2.47 -1.75
C PHE A 4 -3.58 -2.10 -2.56
N LEU A 5 -3.80 -0.81 -2.83
CA LEU A 5 -4.89 -0.30 -3.64
C LEU A 5 -4.45 -0.18 -5.10
N ASP A 6 -4.45 -1.29 -5.82
CA ASP A 6 -3.96 -1.39 -7.19
C ASP A 6 -4.75 -0.52 -8.21
N GLY A 7 -5.98 -0.10 -7.87
CA GLY A 7 -6.83 0.77 -8.67
C GLY A 7 -6.71 2.28 -8.34
N GLY A 8 -5.86 2.65 -7.38
CA GLY A 8 -5.80 4.00 -6.84
C GLY A 8 -7.07 4.41 -6.07
N PHE A 9 -7.14 5.66 -5.63
CA PHE A 9 -8.24 6.16 -4.81
C PHE A 9 -8.36 7.68 -4.82
N VAL A 10 -9.59 8.17 -4.73
CA VAL A 10 -9.86 9.61 -4.66
C VAL A 10 -10.58 9.92 -3.36
N LEU A 11 -9.90 10.70 -2.52
CA LEU A 11 -10.44 11.26 -1.30
C LEU A 11 -10.63 12.77 -1.48
N ASN A 12 -11.86 13.24 -1.31
CA ASN A 12 -12.18 14.65 -1.30
C ASN A 12 -12.60 15.07 0.10
N THR A 13 -11.80 15.91 0.75
CA THR A 13 -12.04 16.38 2.13
C THR A 13 -13.27 17.25 2.27
N THR A 14 -13.78 17.82 1.17
CA THR A 14 -15.00 18.63 1.16
C THR A 14 -16.26 17.81 0.93
N ALA A 15 -16.12 16.53 0.60
CA ALA A 15 -17.27 15.67 0.36
C ALA A 15 -17.93 15.24 1.69
N PRO A 16 -19.27 15.27 1.78
CA PRO A 16 -19.98 14.90 3.01
C PRO A 16 -19.77 13.42 3.39
N ASP A 17 -19.49 12.57 2.41
CA ASP A 17 -19.19 11.14 2.55
C ASP A 17 -17.69 10.84 2.72
N TYR A 18 -16.85 11.86 3.00
CA TYR A 18 -15.40 11.69 3.16
C TYR A 18 -15.04 10.61 4.18
N ARG A 19 -15.70 10.60 5.35
CA ARG A 19 -15.41 9.64 6.42
C ARG A 19 -15.74 8.21 6.00
N ASP A 20 -16.89 8.01 5.35
CA ASP A 20 -17.31 6.72 4.84
C ASP A 20 -16.36 6.22 3.74
N ARG A 21 -15.91 7.10 2.84
CA ARG A 21 -14.90 6.76 1.84
C ARG A 21 -13.56 6.37 2.45
N VAL A 22 -13.11 7.09 3.48
CA VAL A 22 -11.86 6.73 4.19
C VAL A 22 -11.99 5.36 4.85
N LEU A 23 -13.14 5.07 5.48
CA LEU A 23 -13.40 3.80 6.13
C LEU A 23 -13.43 2.64 5.13
N ASP A 24 -14.19 2.79 4.05
CA ASP A 24 -14.31 1.80 2.99
C ASP A 24 -12.96 1.56 2.29
N LEU A 25 -12.19 2.62 2.08
CA LEU A 25 -10.83 2.52 1.56
C LEU A 25 -9.91 1.74 2.50
N GLY A 26 -10.01 2.00 3.81
CA GLY A 26 -9.28 1.27 4.84
C GLY A 26 -9.60 -0.22 4.81
N LYS A 27 -10.89 -0.57 4.71
CA LYS A 27 -11.36 -1.96 4.62
C LYS A 27 -10.84 -2.67 3.38
N ARG A 28 -10.96 -2.05 2.20
CA ARG A 28 -10.43 -2.59 0.94
C ARG A 28 -8.91 -2.81 1.00
N ALA A 29 -8.19 -1.86 1.60
CA ALA A 29 -6.74 -1.98 1.75
C ALA A 29 -6.35 -3.10 2.74
N GLU A 30 -7.12 -3.30 3.81
CA GLU A 30 -6.92 -4.41 4.75
C GLU A 30 -7.19 -5.76 4.09
N GLU A 31 -8.31 -5.91 3.38
CA GLU A 31 -8.65 -7.13 2.65
C GLU A 31 -7.56 -7.50 1.63
N ALA A 32 -7.05 -6.52 0.89
CA ALA A 32 -5.97 -6.72 -0.07
C ALA A 32 -4.66 -7.17 0.60
N VAL A 33 -4.33 -6.64 1.78
CA VAL A 33 -3.16 -7.09 2.57
C VAL A 33 -3.34 -8.53 3.03
N VAL A 34 -4.52 -8.87 3.55
CA VAL A 34 -4.83 -10.23 4.00
C VAL A 34 -4.76 -11.22 2.84
N SER A 35 -5.32 -10.88 1.68
CA SER A 35 -5.23 -11.71 0.47
C SER A 35 -3.77 -11.92 0.06
N PHE A 36 -2.99 -10.84 0.01
CA PHE A 36 -1.58 -10.88 -0.36
C PHE A 36 -0.72 -11.75 0.57
N LEU A 37 -1.00 -11.72 1.87
CA LEU A 37 -0.35 -12.59 2.86
C LEU A 37 -0.81 -14.05 2.72
N SER A 38 -2.11 -14.26 2.48
CA SER A 38 -2.69 -15.59 2.29
C SER A 38 -2.10 -16.30 1.06
N GLU A 39 -1.92 -15.60 -0.05
CA GLU A 39 -1.22 -16.09 -1.25
C GLU A 39 0.21 -16.58 -0.95
N ARG A 40 0.84 -16.02 0.09
CA ARG A 40 2.20 -16.39 0.55
C ARG A 40 2.18 -17.39 1.70
N LYS A 41 1.03 -18.02 1.97
CA LYS A 41 0.81 -18.96 3.08
C LYS A 41 1.06 -18.35 4.47
N ILE A 42 0.94 -17.03 4.58
CA ILE A 42 1.05 -16.31 5.86
C ILE A 42 -0.37 -16.16 6.42
N THR A 43 -0.70 -16.93 7.46
CA THR A 43 -2.03 -16.94 8.08
C THR A 43 -2.18 -15.95 9.24
N SER A 44 -1.15 -15.12 9.51
CA SER A 44 -1.16 -14.23 10.65
C SER A 44 -2.14 -13.06 10.47
N ARG A 45 -3.13 -12.97 11.36
CA ARG A 45 -4.17 -11.92 11.35
C ARG A 45 -3.95 -10.79 12.35
N GLY A 46 -3.01 -10.94 13.28
CA GLY A 46 -2.71 -9.90 14.27
C GLY A 46 -1.96 -8.73 13.64
N ALA A 47 -2.43 -7.49 13.87
CA ALA A 47 -1.85 -6.28 13.29
C ALA A 47 -0.32 -6.17 13.48
N GLY A 48 0.19 -6.52 14.66
CA GLY A 48 1.63 -6.53 14.95
C GLY A 48 2.42 -7.56 14.12
N ASN A 49 1.85 -8.74 13.87
CA ASN A 49 2.51 -9.76 13.06
C ASN A 49 2.41 -9.46 11.56
N VAL A 50 1.27 -8.93 11.11
CA VAL A 50 1.09 -8.43 9.75
C VAL A 50 2.17 -7.40 9.42
N LEU A 51 2.41 -6.43 10.30
CA LEU A 51 3.48 -5.44 10.12
C LEU A 51 4.88 -6.07 10.08
N LYS A 52 5.17 -7.06 10.93
CA LYS A 52 6.46 -7.79 10.90
C LYS A 52 6.66 -8.50 9.56
N HIS A 53 5.65 -9.22 9.07
CA HIS A 53 5.71 -9.89 7.78
C HIS A 53 5.87 -8.90 6.63
N LEU A 54 5.09 -7.82 6.61
CA LEU A 54 5.21 -6.77 5.59
C LEU A 54 6.60 -6.14 5.57
N ARG A 55 7.20 -5.88 6.74
CA ARG A 55 8.58 -5.37 6.82
C ARG A 55 9.61 -6.36 6.28
N SER A 56 9.44 -7.65 6.55
CA SER A 56 10.28 -8.71 5.98
C SER A 56 10.13 -8.79 4.46
N LEU A 57 8.89 -8.73 3.95
CA LEU A 57 8.60 -8.74 2.52
C LEU A 57 9.15 -7.50 1.80
N HIS A 58 9.07 -6.32 2.43
CA HIS A 58 9.72 -5.10 1.93
C HIS A 58 11.23 -5.28 1.81
N ARG A 59 11.90 -5.72 2.88
CA ARG A 59 13.36 -5.95 2.88
C ARG A 59 13.80 -7.00 1.86
N SER A 60 12.94 -7.96 1.54
CA SER A 60 13.21 -8.97 0.51
C SER A 60 13.02 -8.45 -0.93
N GLY A 61 12.45 -7.25 -1.11
CA GLY A 61 12.14 -6.67 -2.42
C GLY A 61 10.80 -7.12 -3.01
N ILE A 62 10.06 -8.02 -2.34
CA ILE A 62 8.77 -8.54 -2.84
C ILE A 62 7.71 -7.43 -2.97
N LEU A 63 7.83 -6.36 -2.18
CA LEU A 63 6.94 -5.19 -2.28
C LEU A 63 7.38 -4.17 -3.34
N ASN A 64 8.57 -4.31 -3.96
CA ASN A 64 9.11 -3.32 -4.89
C ASN A 64 8.16 -3.03 -6.05
N ALA A 65 7.65 -4.07 -6.72
CA ALA A 65 6.72 -3.90 -7.83
C ALA A 65 5.43 -3.14 -7.43
N LYS A 66 4.93 -3.36 -6.21
CA LYS A 66 3.79 -2.61 -5.68
C LYS A 66 4.18 -1.17 -5.34
N ILE A 67 5.39 -0.94 -4.82
CA ILE A 67 5.91 0.41 -4.51
C ILE A 67 6.06 1.21 -5.78
N GLU A 68 6.68 0.66 -6.82
CA GLU A 68 6.83 1.31 -8.12
C GLU A 68 5.48 1.60 -8.78
N ARG A 69 4.52 0.69 -8.64
CA ARG A 69 3.15 0.92 -9.13
C ARG A 69 2.47 2.05 -8.36
N TYR A 70 2.60 2.06 -7.04
CA TYR A 70 2.04 3.12 -6.20
C TYR A 70 2.66 4.48 -6.50
N GLN A 71 3.98 4.56 -6.66
CA GLN A 71 4.70 5.77 -7.10
C GLN A 71 4.24 6.25 -8.48
N ARG A 72 3.97 5.34 -9.42
CA ARG A 72 3.37 5.70 -10.71
C ARG A 72 1.95 6.25 -10.54
N LEU A 73 1.15 5.63 -9.68
CA LEU A 73 -0.23 6.07 -9.44
C LEU A 73 -0.30 7.43 -8.73
N THR A 74 0.64 7.77 -7.84
CA THR A 74 0.70 9.09 -7.20
C THR A 74 1.04 10.22 -8.17
N GLN A 75 1.69 9.91 -9.30
CA GLN A 75 1.93 10.86 -10.39
C GLN A 75 0.71 11.05 -11.32
N THR A 76 -0.38 10.29 -11.10
CA THR A 76 -1.59 10.36 -11.92
C THR A 76 -2.78 10.93 -11.14
N PRO A 77 -3.80 11.50 -11.81
CA PRO A 77 -5.01 12.00 -11.14
C PRO A 77 -5.87 10.89 -10.50
N VAL A 78 -5.45 9.62 -10.63
CA VAL A 78 -6.13 8.44 -10.06
C VAL A 78 -5.92 8.34 -8.55
N ILE A 79 -4.84 8.94 -8.01
CA ILE A 79 -4.67 9.14 -6.57
C ILE A 79 -4.86 10.62 -6.24
N LYS A 80 -5.97 10.94 -5.57
CA LYS A 80 -6.15 12.22 -4.86
C LYS A 80 -6.19 11.92 -3.39
N ASP A 81 -5.01 12.02 -2.77
CA ASP A 81 -4.84 11.81 -1.35
C ASP A 81 -4.54 13.16 -0.70
N PRO A 82 -5.40 13.65 0.21
CA PRO A 82 -5.21 14.93 0.88
C PRO A 82 -4.04 14.90 1.88
N ALA A 83 -3.45 13.72 2.13
CA ALA A 83 -2.27 13.61 2.97
C ALA A 83 -1.08 14.37 2.34
N PRO A 84 -0.27 15.08 3.15
CA PRO A 84 0.90 15.79 2.64
C PRO A 84 1.88 14.85 1.93
N GLY A 85 2.49 15.32 0.83
CA GLY A 85 3.41 14.53 0.01
C GLY A 85 4.56 13.86 0.78
N TYR A 86 5.06 14.51 1.85
CA TYR A 86 6.13 13.94 2.69
C TYR A 86 5.72 12.66 3.46
N THR A 87 4.41 12.39 3.59
CA THR A 87 3.90 11.13 4.17
C THR A 87 3.66 10.04 3.12
N GLN A 88 3.71 10.40 1.85
CA GLN A 88 3.43 9.51 0.72
C GLN A 88 4.71 8.88 0.14
N ASP A 89 5.84 9.60 0.25
CA ASP A 89 7.14 9.19 -0.31
C ASP A 89 8.00 8.32 0.63
N VAL A 90 7.45 7.89 1.77
CA VAL A 90 8.20 7.17 2.81
C VAL A 90 8.64 5.75 2.39
N LEU A 91 8.09 5.21 1.30
CA LEU A 91 8.36 3.84 0.85
C LEU A 91 9.37 3.83 -0.31
N GLU A 92 10.63 3.57 0.00
CA GLU A 92 11.68 3.40 -1.01
C GLU A 92 11.67 1.98 -1.60
N VAL A 93 11.94 1.89 -2.91
CA VAL A 93 12.21 0.63 -3.60
C VAL A 93 13.54 0.08 -3.08
N ILE A 94 13.54 -1.17 -2.62
CA ILE A 94 14.79 -1.80 -2.15
C ILE A 94 15.60 -2.19 -3.38
N ASN A 95 16.58 -1.36 -3.76
CA ASN A 95 17.55 -1.68 -4.80
C ASN A 95 18.62 -2.60 -4.20
N ARG A 96 18.44 -3.92 -4.33
CA ARG A 96 19.50 -4.86 -3.96
C ARG A 96 20.55 -4.85 -5.07
N PRO A 97 21.82 -4.49 -4.80
CA PRO A 97 22.89 -4.76 -5.76
C PRO A 97 23.08 -6.27 -5.81
N GLY A 98 22.49 -6.96 -6.80
CA GLY A 98 22.73 -8.40 -6.94
C GLY A 98 21.80 -9.25 -7.79
N PHE A 99 20.75 -8.74 -8.43
CA PHE A 99 20.01 -9.54 -9.42
C PHE A 99 19.58 -8.66 -10.61
N ASN A 100 20.56 -8.32 -11.45
CA ASN A 100 20.30 -8.17 -12.88
C ASN A 100 20.16 -9.57 -13.47
N GLN A 101 19.02 -9.89 -14.05
CA GLN A 101 18.93 -10.88 -15.11
C GLN A 101 17.96 -10.38 -16.17
#